data_AF-A0A7S4KKA7-F1
#
_entry.id   AF-A0A7S4KKA7-F1
#
_cell.length_a   1.000
_cell.length_b   1.000
_cell.length_c   1.000
_cell.angle_alpha   90.00
_cell.angle_beta   90.00
_cell.angle_gamma   90.00
#
_symmetry.space_group_name_H-M   'P 1'
#
loop_
_entity.id
_entity.type
_entity.pdbx_description
1 polymer ?
#
loop_
_entity_poly.entity_id
_entity_poly.type
_entity_poly.pdbx_seq_one_letter_code
_entity_poly.pdbx_strand_id
1 'polypeptide(L)'
;ALGLFQGGTSFDTFNLSILATVAVAAMSTTVFQIMLGQLLTSRFGVATFTFAFHLAVWMMLLMGQQALYLPNDTGFINPKLVEPVEIESRQRLDVDTKLFFEGVGLNIAQVFLLGDWWVGVIVFVGTLFTSRITAVMLLVGSLASSSFALALGIDLQLIYA
;
A
#
# COMPACT_ATOMS: atom_id res chain seq x y z
N ALA A 1 -3.42 0.44 -14.56
CA ALA A 1 -3.75 1.87 -14.43
C ALA A 1 -2.55 2.75 -14.79
N LEU A 2 -2.09 2.68 -16.04
CA LEU A 2 -0.90 3.37 -16.56
C LEU A 2 -1.16 4.78 -17.13
N GLY A 3 -2.23 5.44 -16.66
CA GLY A 3 -2.60 6.81 -17.05
C GLY A 3 -2.56 7.84 -15.92
N LEU A 4 -2.24 7.43 -14.68
CA LEU A 4 -2.46 8.26 -13.48
C LEU A 4 -1.28 9.16 -13.05
N PHE A 5 -0.17 9.16 -13.81
CA PHE A 5 0.96 10.07 -13.60
C PHE A 5 1.29 10.94 -14.83
N GLN A 6 0.40 11.01 -15.82
CA GLN A 6 0.50 11.98 -16.95
C GLN A 6 -0.18 13.33 -16.63
N GLY A 7 -0.24 13.72 -15.35
CA GLY A 7 -0.50 15.10 -14.97
C GLY A 7 0.81 15.88 -15.07
N GLY A 8 0.87 16.85 -15.98
CA GLY A 8 2.07 17.61 -16.31
C GLY A 8 2.87 18.05 -15.08
N THR A 9 4.18 17.86 -15.17
CA THR A 9 5.18 18.33 -14.22
C THR A 9 5.26 19.85 -14.24
N SER A 10 4.30 20.53 -13.61
CA SER A 10 4.59 21.81 -13.00
C SER A 10 4.98 21.54 -11.56
N PHE A 11 6.25 21.76 -11.22
CA PHE A 11 6.75 21.78 -9.85
C PHE A 11 6.15 22.96 -9.03
N ASP A 12 5.08 23.60 -9.52
CA ASP A 12 4.56 24.89 -9.07
C ASP A 12 3.52 24.81 -7.95
N THR A 13 3.12 23.63 -7.49
CA THR A 13 2.21 23.52 -6.33
C THR A 13 2.82 22.65 -5.24
N PHE A 14 3.89 23.15 -4.61
CA PHE A 14 4.23 22.77 -3.24
C PHE A 14 3.04 23.16 -2.35
N ASN A 15 2.04 22.28 -2.27
CA ASN A 15 0.81 22.56 -1.57
C ASN A 15 1.06 22.40 -0.07
N LEU A 16 1.33 23.53 0.59
CA LEU A 16 1.62 23.59 2.02
C LEU A 16 0.54 22.88 2.88
N SER A 17 -0.70 22.82 2.40
CA SER A 17 -1.78 22.09 3.08
C SER A 17 -1.55 20.58 3.11
N ILE A 18 -1.01 19.99 2.03
CA ILE A 18 -0.67 18.57 1.98
C ILE A 18 0.48 18.30 2.96
N LEU A 19 1.52 19.15 2.95
CA LEU A 19 2.64 19.02 3.87
C LEU A 19 2.18 19.10 5.34
N ALA A 20 1.34 20.09 5.66
CA ALA A 20 0.79 20.25 7.01
C ALA A 20 -0.01 19.03 7.44
N THR A 21 -0.83 18.47 6.54
CA THR A 21 -1.64 17.28 6.81
C THR A 21 -0.78 16.04 7.04
N VAL A 22 0.22 15.82 6.19
CA VAL A 22 1.19 14.73 6.34
C VAL A 22 1.97 14.88 7.66
N ALA A 23 2.37 16.10 8.02
CA ALA A 23 3.05 16.36 9.28
C ALA A 23 2.16 16.04 10.49
N VAL A 24 0.88 16.42 10.46
CA VAL A 24 -0.08 16.07 11.52
C VAL A 24 -0.25 14.55 11.62
N ALA A 25 -0.45 13.85 10.50
CA ALA A 25 -0.58 12.39 10.50
C ALA A 25 0.69 11.69 11.02
N ALA A 26 1.87 12.18 10.66
CA ALA A 26 3.15 11.68 11.16
C ALA A 26 3.28 11.89 12.68
N MET A 27 2.91 13.06 13.19
CA MET A 27 2.88 13.35 14.63
C MET A 27 1.86 12.47 15.36
N SER A 28 0.66 12.27 14.80
CA SER A 28 -0.34 11.37 15.39
C SER A 28 0.15 9.92 15.47
N THR A 29 0.94 9.47 14.51
CA THR A 29 1.53 8.12 14.51
C THR A 29 2.41 7.89 15.74
N THR A 30 3.19 8.89 16.18
CA THR A 30 4.04 8.73 17.38
C THR A 30 3.20 8.65 18.65
N VAL A 31 2.13 9.43 18.75
CA VAL A 31 1.17 9.37 19.86
C VAL A 31 0.49 8.00 19.93
N PHE A 32 -0.02 7.50 18.81
CA PHE A 32 -0.62 6.16 18.75
C PHE A 32 0.40 5.06 19.04
N GLN A 33 1.65 5.21 18.60
CA GLN A 33 2.70 4.25 18.88
C GLN A 33 3.01 4.14 20.38
N ILE A 34 3.05 5.26 21.10
CA ILE A 34 3.24 5.26 22.57
C ILE A 34 2.04 4.60 23.25
N MET A 35 0.83 4.99 22.88
CA MET A 35 -0.41 4.44 23.43
C MET A 35 -0.49 2.92 23.22
N LEU A 36 -0.25 2.45 22.00
CA LEU A 36 -0.26 1.03 21.65
C LEU A 36 0.89 0.28 22.32
N GLY A 37 2.06 0.90 22.50
CA GLY A 37 3.16 0.29 23.24
C GLY A 37 2.78 0.01 24.70
N GLN A 38 2.12 0.96 25.36
CA GLN A 38 1.64 0.75 26.74
C GLN A 38 0.56 -0.33 26.84
N LEU A 39 -0.30 -0.43 25.81
CA LEU A 39 -1.39 -1.40 25.81
C LEU A 39 -0.92 -2.80 25.38
N LEU A 40 -0.34 -2.93 24.19
CA LEU A 40 0.01 -4.20 23.56
C LEU A 40 1.33 -4.75 24.09
N THR A 41 2.38 -3.93 24.12
CA THR A 41 3.71 -4.40 24.54
C THR A 41 3.75 -4.65 26.04
N SER A 42 3.30 -3.69 26.86
CA SER A 42 3.43 -3.82 28.31
C SER A 42 2.44 -4.80 28.95
N ARG A 43 1.23 -4.98 28.39
CA ARG A 43 0.24 -5.93 28.94
C ARG A 43 0.31 -7.32 28.32
N PHE A 44 0.60 -7.41 27.02
CA PHE A 44 0.51 -8.66 26.28
C PHE A 44 1.85 -9.13 25.69
N GLY A 45 2.90 -8.31 25.72
CA GLY A 45 4.20 -8.66 25.13
C GLY A 45 4.19 -8.71 23.60
N VAL A 46 3.21 -8.08 22.96
CA VAL A 46 3.04 -8.11 21.49
C VAL A 46 3.54 -6.80 20.88
N ALA A 47 4.32 -6.91 19.79
CA ALA A 47 4.78 -5.74 19.05
C ALA A 47 3.62 -5.02 18.33
N THR A 48 3.71 -3.69 18.23
CA THR A 48 2.66 -2.86 17.62
C THR A 48 2.66 -2.85 16.08
N PHE A 49 3.73 -3.38 15.46
CA PHE A 49 3.94 -3.40 14.01
C PHE A 49 3.62 -2.04 13.35
N THR A 50 2.83 -2.03 12.28
CA THR A 50 2.42 -0.84 11.54
C THR A 50 1.04 -0.32 11.98
N PHE A 51 0.49 -0.80 13.11
CA PHE A 51 -0.89 -0.48 13.50
C PHE A 51 -1.09 1.02 13.80
N ALA A 52 -0.09 1.67 14.40
CA ALA A 52 -0.12 3.11 14.64
C ALA A 52 -0.25 3.92 13.33
N PHE A 53 0.48 3.50 12.29
CA PHE A 53 0.41 4.12 10.96
C PHE A 53 -1.00 3.93 10.34
N HIS A 54 -1.55 2.72 10.40
CA HIS A 54 -2.90 2.46 9.88
C HIS A 54 -3.97 3.31 10.57
N LEU A 55 -3.92 3.44 11.90
CA LEU A 55 -4.84 4.30 12.64
C LEU A 55 -4.71 5.77 12.24
N ALA A 56 -3.49 6.29 12.12
CA ALA A 56 -3.26 7.66 11.69
C ALA A 56 -3.79 7.91 10.27
N VAL A 57 -3.50 7.02 9.33
CA VAL A 57 -3.96 7.12 7.94
C VAL A 57 -5.48 7.03 7.86
N TRP A 58 -6.12 6.08 8.54
CA TRP A 58 -7.58 5.96 8.52
C TRP A 58 -8.27 7.18 9.11
N MET A 59 -7.80 7.67 10.26
CA MET A 59 -8.36 8.88 10.86
C MET A 59 -8.20 10.09 9.94
N MET A 60 -7.06 10.22 9.28
CA MET A 60 -6.81 11.29 8.30
C MET A 60 -7.72 11.16 7.07
N LEU A 61 -7.86 9.96 6.50
CA LEU A 61 -8.72 9.72 5.32
C LEU A 61 -10.19 9.99 5.64
N LEU A 62 -10.69 9.53 6.80
CA LEU A 62 -12.05 9.80 7.25
C LEU A 62 -12.28 11.28 7.53
N MET A 63 -11.29 11.96 8.12
CA MET A 63 -11.35 13.41 8.30
C MET A 63 -11.38 14.14 6.96
N GLY A 64 -10.62 13.67 5.96
CA GLY A 64 -10.63 14.21 4.59
C GLY A 64 -12.00 14.21 3.93
N GLN A 65 -12.84 13.21 4.23
CA GLN A 65 -14.21 13.17 3.69
C GLN A 65 -15.13 14.28 4.21
N GLN A 66 -14.87 14.77 5.43
CA GLN A 66 -15.69 15.82 6.06
C GLN A 66 -15.04 17.20 6.02
N ALA A 67 -13.71 17.27 5.92
CA ALA A 67 -12.95 18.52 5.99
C ALA A 67 -12.93 19.24 4.65
N LEU A 68 -13.54 20.42 4.60
CA LEU A 68 -13.55 21.33 3.43
C LEU A 68 -12.15 21.77 2.95
N TYR A 69 -11.13 21.67 3.80
CA TYR A 69 -9.80 22.23 3.53
C TYR A 69 -8.80 21.22 2.94
N LEU A 70 -9.19 19.94 2.82
CA LEU A 70 -8.35 18.93 2.18
C LEU A 70 -8.73 18.84 0.69
N PRO A 71 -7.77 18.92 -0.23
CA PRO A 71 -8.05 18.78 -1.65
C PRO A 71 -8.59 17.37 -1.93
N ASN A 72 -9.90 17.28 -2.19
CA ASN A 72 -10.61 16.04 -2.50
C ASN A 72 -10.43 15.57 -3.95
N ASP A 73 -9.64 16.31 -4.74
CA ASP A 73 -9.46 16.07 -6.18
C ASP A 73 -8.58 14.85 -6.50
N THR A 74 -7.95 14.22 -5.51
CA THR A 74 -7.03 13.10 -5.76
C THR A 74 -7.73 11.76 -6.07
N GLY A 75 -9.06 11.69 -6.10
CA GLY A 75 -9.80 10.45 -6.39
C GLY A 75 -9.71 9.36 -5.32
N PHE A 76 -8.69 9.40 -4.44
CA PHE A 76 -8.49 8.48 -3.32
C PHE A 76 -9.45 8.74 -2.14
N ILE A 77 -9.92 9.98 -1.95
CA ILE A 77 -10.72 10.38 -0.77
C ILE A 77 -12.22 10.06 -0.96
N ASN A 78 -12.64 9.73 -2.17
CA ASN A 78 -14.02 9.37 -2.48
C ASN A 78 -14.11 7.89 -2.87
N PRO A 79 -13.96 6.95 -1.89
CA PRO A 79 -14.04 5.52 -2.17
C PRO A 79 -15.44 5.24 -2.73
N LYS A 80 -15.51 5.04 -4.04
CA LYS A 80 -16.72 4.54 -4.66
C LYS A 80 -16.85 3.09 -4.24
N LEU A 81 -18.06 2.67 -3.89
CA LEU A 81 -18.39 1.25 -3.86
C LEU A 81 -18.00 0.69 -5.22
N VAL A 82 -16.93 -0.12 -5.25
CA VAL A 82 -16.57 -0.86 -6.45
C VAL A 82 -17.74 -1.77 -6.69
N GLU A 83 -18.49 -1.48 -7.75
CA GLU A 83 -19.60 -2.34 -8.16
C GLU A 83 -19.05 -3.76 -8.32
N PRO A 84 -19.78 -4.79 -7.85
CA PRO A 84 -19.32 -6.16 -7.97
C PRO A 84 -19.01 -6.41 -9.44
N VAL A 85 -17.74 -6.70 -9.73
CA VAL A 85 -17.33 -7.05 -11.08
C VAL A 85 -18.12 -8.30 -11.45
N GLU A 86 -19.06 -8.17 -12.37
CA GLU A 86 -19.74 -9.32 -12.95
C GLU A 86 -18.67 -10.13 -13.67
N ILE A 87 -18.23 -11.22 -13.04
CA ILE A 87 -17.23 -12.11 -13.59
C ILE A 87 -17.93 -12.86 -14.73
N GLU A 88 -17.94 -12.28 -15.93
CA GLU A 88 -18.32 -12.99 -17.14
C GLU A 88 -17.46 -14.26 -17.23
N SER A 89 -18.15 -15.40 -17.21
CA SER A 89 -17.67 -16.78 -17.36
C SER A 89 -16.16 -16.96 -17.54
N ARG A 90 -15.48 -17.51 -16.51
CA ARG A 90 -14.16 -18.20 -16.57
C ARG A 90 -13.38 -17.94 -17.87
N GLN A 91 -12.93 -16.71 -18.09
CA GLN A 91 -11.90 -16.48 -19.08
C GLN A 91 -10.71 -17.34 -18.64
N ARG A 92 -10.14 -18.13 -19.58
CA ARG A 92 -8.98 -18.95 -19.26
C ARG A 92 -7.92 -18.03 -18.67
N LEU A 93 -7.49 -18.35 -17.46
CA LEU A 93 -6.47 -17.64 -16.74
C LEU A 93 -5.18 -17.75 -17.57
N ASP A 94 -4.88 -16.73 -18.36
CA ASP A 94 -3.64 -16.67 -19.13
C ASP A 94 -2.55 -16.23 -18.17
N VAL A 95 -1.84 -17.22 -17.61
CA VAL A 95 -0.79 -16.97 -16.63
C VAL A 95 0.45 -16.51 -17.38
N ASP A 96 0.52 -15.21 -17.65
CA ASP A 96 1.75 -14.60 -18.07
C ASP A 96 2.74 -14.60 -16.88
N THR A 97 3.73 -15.49 -16.98
CA THR A 97 4.81 -15.59 -15.99
C THR A 97 5.53 -14.27 -15.76
N LYS A 98 5.63 -13.40 -16.78
CA LYS A 98 6.27 -12.09 -16.64
C LYS A 98 5.47 -11.18 -15.72
N LEU A 99 4.16 -11.06 -15.96
CA LEU A 99 3.24 -10.30 -15.10
C LEU A 99 3.21 -10.85 -13.68
N PHE A 100 3.32 -12.17 -13.52
CA PHE A 100 3.42 -12.79 -12.20
C PHE A 100 4.66 -12.29 -11.43
N PHE A 101 5.84 -12.28 -12.05
CA PHE A 101 7.07 -11.81 -11.38
C PHE A 101 7.10 -10.29 -11.15
N GLU A 102 6.60 -9.50 -12.10
CA GLU A 102 6.41 -8.05 -11.89
C GLU A 102 5.51 -7.81 -10.68
N GLY A 103 4.46 -8.62 -10.55
CA GLY A 103 3.57 -8.63 -9.42
C GLY A 103 4.19 -8.92 -8.07
N VAL A 104 5.09 -9.91 -8.02
CA VAL A 104 5.85 -10.23 -6.80
C VAL A 104 6.71 -9.04 -6.37
N GLY A 105 7.33 -8.34 -7.33
CA GLY A 105 8.07 -7.10 -7.07
C GLY A 105 7.15 -5.96 -6.60
N LEU A 106 6.00 -5.79 -7.25
CA LEU A 106 5.01 -4.78 -6.90
C LEU A 106 4.46 -4.97 -5.48
N ASN A 107 4.14 -6.21 -5.08
CA ASN A 107 3.71 -6.53 -3.71
C ASN A 107 4.74 -6.07 -2.66
N ILE A 108 6.03 -6.21 -2.95
CA ILE A 108 7.10 -5.73 -2.06
C ILE A 108 7.16 -4.20 -2.04
N ALA A 109 7.02 -3.54 -3.20
CA ALA A 109 7.01 -2.09 -3.31
C ALA A 109 5.80 -1.46 -2.60
N GLN A 110 4.63 -2.11 -2.67
CA GLN A 110 3.39 -1.65 -2.06
C GLN A 110 3.43 -1.56 -0.53
N VAL A 111 4.36 -2.25 0.13
CA VAL A 111 4.61 -2.07 1.57
C VAL A 111 4.96 -0.61 1.89
N PHE A 112 5.56 0.11 0.94
CA PHE A 112 5.89 1.53 1.01
C PHE A 112 4.96 2.41 0.18
N LEU A 113 3.83 1.87 -0.28
CA LEU A 113 2.85 2.55 -1.13
C LEU A 113 3.43 3.03 -2.47
N LEU A 114 4.36 2.26 -3.05
CA LEU A 114 4.99 2.55 -4.34
C LEU A 114 4.42 1.65 -5.43
N GLY A 115 4.13 2.22 -6.61
CA GLY A 115 3.46 1.56 -7.73
C GLY A 115 4.39 0.91 -8.76
N ASP A 116 5.70 0.85 -8.47
CA ASP A 116 6.73 0.43 -9.42
C ASP A 116 7.41 -0.87 -8.98
N TRP A 117 7.35 -1.92 -9.80
CA TRP A 117 7.91 -3.23 -9.46
C TRP A 117 9.44 -3.19 -9.25
N TRP A 118 10.16 -2.33 -9.98
CA TRP A 118 11.61 -2.20 -9.88
C TRP A 118 12.03 -1.64 -8.51
N VAL A 119 11.19 -0.81 -7.89
CA VAL A 119 11.44 -0.31 -6.54
C VAL A 119 11.35 -1.45 -5.53
N GLY A 120 10.44 -2.40 -5.73
CA GLY A 120 10.36 -3.62 -4.93
C GLY A 120 11.64 -4.45 -4.97
N VAL A 121 12.30 -4.51 -6.13
CA VAL A 121 13.62 -5.18 -6.27
C VAL A 121 14.68 -4.45 -5.44
N ILE A 122 14.69 -3.11 -5.45
CA ILE A 122 15.62 -2.32 -4.63
C ILE A 122 15.40 -2.57 -3.14
N VAL A 123 14.14 -2.57 -2.69
CA VAL A 123 13.77 -2.88 -1.30
C VAL A 123 14.23 -4.29 -0.92
N PHE A 124 14.01 -5.27 -1.79
CA PHE A 124 14.45 -6.64 -1.58
C PHE A 124 15.98 -6.73 -1.44
N VAL A 125 16.73 -6.08 -2.34
CA VAL A 125 18.20 -6.05 -2.29
C VAL A 125 18.70 -5.36 -1.02
N GLY A 126 18.13 -4.23 -0.63
CA GLY A 126 18.46 -3.55 0.63
C GLY A 126 18.19 -4.43 1.86
N THR A 127 17.07 -5.15 1.85
CA THR A 127 16.71 -6.12 2.89
C THR A 127 17.70 -7.28 2.91
N LEU A 128 18.14 -7.78 1.75
CA LEU A 128 19.12 -8.87 1.63
C LEU A 128 20.48 -8.52 2.24
N PHE A 129 20.92 -7.27 2.08
CA PHE A 129 22.14 -6.77 2.73
C PHE A 129 22.01 -6.67 4.25
N THR A 130 20.80 -6.42 4.75
CA THR A 130 20.54 -6.26 6.19
C THR A 130 20.35 -7.62 6.87
N SER A 131 19.53 -8.50 6.28
CA SER A 131 19.21 -9.82 6.81
C SER A 131 18.72 -10.74 5.69
N ARG A 132 19.50 -11.79 5.41
CA ARG A 132 19.15 -12.81 4.41
C ARG A 132 17.85 -13.54 4.76
N ILE A 133 17.64 -13.84 6.04
CA ILE A 133 16.44 -14.54 6.50
C ILE A 133 15.20 -13.68 6.25
N THR A 134 15.26 -12.39 6.59
CA THR A 134 14.17 -11.45 6.36
C THR A 134 13.87 -11.31 4.87
N ALA A 135 14.90 -11.23 4.02
CA ALA A 135 14.72 -11.16 2.58
C ALA A 135 14.05 -12.42 2.01
N VAL A 136 14.44 -13.62 2.47
CA VAL A 136 13.78 -14.86 2.04
C VAL A 136 12.31 -14.87 2.47
N MET A 137 12.00 -14.47 3.72
CA MET A 137 10.62 -14.41 4.21
C MET A 137 9.78 -13.38 3.45
N LEU A 138 10.36 -12.23 3.09
CA LEU A 138 9.72 -11.22 2.24
C LEU A 138 9.33 -11.80 0.88
N LEU A 139 10.26 -12.51 0.24
CA LEU A 139 10.02 -13.14 -1.06
C LEU A 139 8.97 -14.26 -0.97
N VAL A 140 9.05 -15.11 0.04
CA VAL A 140 8.07 -16.19 0.29
C VAL A 140 6.69 -15.62 0.54
N GLY A 141 6.57 -14.56 1.34
CA GLY A 141 5.30 -13.89 1.60
C GLY A 141 4.67 -13.34 0.33
N SER A 142 5.46 -12.64 -0.49
CA SER A 142 4.99 -12.08 -1.76
C SER A 142 4.58 -13.15 -2.79
N LEU A 143 5.36 -14.25 -2.89
CA LEU A 143 5.00 -15.38 -3.75
C LEU A 143 3.73 -16.09 -3.27
N ALA A 144 3.58 -16.27 -1.96
CA ALA A 144 2.42 -16.91 -1.37
C ALA A 144 1.15 -16.08 -1.60
N SER A 145 1.21 -14.75 -1.43
CA SER A 145 0.05 -13.88 -1.69
C SER A 145 -0.35 -13.87 -3.16
N SER A 146 0.60 -13.76 -4.10
CA SER A 146 0.30 -13.83 -5.53
C SER A 146 -0.26 -15.20 -5.94
N SER A 147 0.29 -16.28 -5.40
CA SER A 147 -0.22 -17.64 -5.66
C SER A 147 -1.62 -17.84 -5.09
N PHE A 148 -1.90 -17.28 -3.91
CA PHE A 148 -3.22 -17.32 -3.30
C PHE A 148 -4.25 -16.52 -4.10
N ALA A 149 -3.89 -15.34 -4.61
CA ALA A 149 -4.76 -14.56 -5.49
C ALA A 149 -5.09 -15.31 -6.79
N LEU A 150 -4.10 -15.99 -7.38
CA LEU A 150 -4.32 -16.88 -8.53
C LEU A 150 -5.23 -18.07 -8.19
N ALA A 151 -5.06 -18.66 -7.00
CA ALA A 151 -5.92 -19.75 -6.54
C ALA A 151 -7.39 -19.33 -6.37
N LEU A 152 -7.63 -18.06 -6.05
CA LEU A 152 -8.96 -17.45 -6.02
C LEU A 152 -9.52 -17.09 -7.42
N GLY A 153 -8.73 -17.28 -8.47
CA GLY A 153 -9.13 -16.97 -9.85
C GLY A 153 -9.14 -15.48 -10.18
N ILE A 154 -8.40 -14.66 -9.44
CA ILE A 154 -8.26 -13.22 -9.70
C ILE A 154 -7.28 -13.05 -10.87
N ASP A 155 -7.68 -12.26 -11.89
CA ASP A 155 -6.82 -11.93 -13.02
C ASP A 155 -5.59 -11.11 -12.56
N LEU A 156 -4.39 -11.52 -13.00
CA LEU A 156 -3.13 -10.83 -12.71
C LEU A 156 -3.16 -9.37 -13.19
N GLN A 157 -3.87 -9.06 -14.27
CA GLN A 157 -4.00 -7.69 -14.74
C GLN A 157 -4.77 -6.81 -13.76
N LEU A 158 -5.75 -7.38 -13.03
CA LEU A 158 -6.52 -6.65 -12.01
C LEU A 158 -5.71 -6.47 -10.72
N ILE A 159 -4.84 -7.43 -10.38
CA ILE A 159 -3.98 -7.35 -9.19
C ILE A 159 -2.92 -6.25 -9.35
N TYR A 160 -2.44 -6.03 -10.59
CA TYR A 160 -1.33 -5.13 -10.88
C TYR A 160 -1.71 -3.92 -11.73
N ALA A 161 -3.00 -3.68 -11.95
CA ALA A 161 -3.53 -2.45 -12.55
C ALA A 161 -3.34 -1.28 -11.59
#